data_AF-A0A075MSY4-F1
#
_entry.id   AF-A0A075MSY4-F1
#
_cell.length_a   1.000
_cell.length_b   1.000
_cell.length_c   1.000
_cell.angle_alpha   90.00
_cell.angle_beta   90.00
_cell.angle_gamma   90.00
#
_symmetry.space_group_name_H-M   'P 1'
#
loop_
_entity.id
_entity.type
_entity.pdbx_description
1 polymer ?
#
loop_
_entity_poly.entity_id
_entity_poly.type
_entity_poly.pdbx_seq_one_letter_code
_entity_poly.pdbx_strand_id
1 'polypeptide(L)'
;MRSEKDIRLRIDLLEGQASSIAKMLAKAMQEHNEEAVKQYSEKLAQRKGKVEELLWVLGVKTGQSVLDTKAAVPGRQEMTVRDILDLLKEGRIKMDDLALDVQALVRKGALEAKNAMRHTT
;
A
#
# COMPACT_ATOMS: atom_id res chain seq x y z
N MET A 1 -16.90 -11.63 7.20
CA MET A 1 -17.52 -10.56 8.01
C MET A 1 -16.81 -10.26 9.34
N ARG A 2 -16.34 -11.25 10.13
CA ARG A 2 -15.62 -10.97 11.39
C ARG A 2 -14.24 -10.32 11.17
N SER A 3 -13.48 -10.86 10.22
CA SER A 3 -12.16 -10.34 9.82
C SER A 3 -12.17 -8.90 9.33
N GLU A 4 -13.20 -8.49 8.57
CA GLU A 4 -13.34 -7.11 8.09
C GLU A 4 -13.55 -6.12 9.23
N LYS A 5 -14.43 -6.45 10.19
CA LYS A 5 -14.65 -5.62 11.39
C LYS A 5 -13.36 -5.47 12.20
N ASP A 6 -12.61 -6.55 12.36
CA ASP A 6 -11.34 -6.54 13.09
C ASP A 6 -10.28 -5.66 12.40
N ILE A 7 -10.24 -5.69 11.05
CA ILE A 7 -9.33 -4.83 10.26
C ILE A 7 -9.72 -3.36 10.40
N ARG A 8 -11.02 -3.02 10.36
CA ARG A 8 -11.49 -1.64 10.57
C ARG A 8 -11.12 -1.12 11.96
N LEU A 9 -11.34 -1.92 12.99
CA LEU A 9 -10.97 -1.59 14.37
C LEU A 9 -9.45 -1.36 14.52
N ARG A 10 -8.65 -2.10 13.75
CA ARG A 10 -7.20 -1.92 13.71
C ARG A 10 -6.79 -0.63 13.01
N ILE A 11 -7.48 -0.25 11.94
CA ILE A 11 -7.29 1.03 11.25
C ILE A 11 -7.58 2.18 12.22
N ASP A 12 -8.74 2.18 12.88
CA ASP A 12 -9.13 3.23 13.82
C ASP A 12 -8.09 3.41 14.95
N LEU A 13 -7.57 2.30 15.48
CA LEU A 13 -6.52 2.34 16.50
C LEU A 13 -5.21 2.95 15.96
N LEU A 14 -4.80 2.59 14.75
CA LEU A 14 -3.57 3.12 14.14
C LEU A 14 -3.70 4.60 13.80
N GLU A 15 -4.86 5.05 13.34
CA GLU A 15 -5.15 6.46 13.09
C GLU A 15 -5.15 7.28 14.39
N GLY A 16 -5.75 6.75 15.46
CA GLY A 16 -5.67 7.36 16.79
C GLY A 16 -4.23 7.51 17.30
N GLN A 17 -3.40 6.48 17.11
CA GLN A 17 -1.97 6.56 17.42
C GLN A 17 -1.23 7.59 16.55
N ALA A 18 -1.52 7.62 15.25
CA ALA A 18 -0.91 8.58 14.33
C ALA A 18 -1.24 10.02 14.72
N SER A 19 -2.48 10.31 15.14
CA SER A 19 -2.89 11.62 15.64
C SER A 19 -2.11 12.03 16.89
N SER A 20 -1.91 11.11 17.85
CA SER A 20 -1.09 11.36 19.03
C SER A 20 0.37 11.65 18.68
N ILE A 21 0.96 10.86 17.78
CA ILE A 21 2.34 11.05 17.31
C ILE A 21 2.49 12.39 16.57
N ALA A 22 1.51 12.79 15.75
CA ALA A 22 1.53 14.07 15.05
C ALA A 22 1.56 15.26 16.01
N LYS A 23 0.83 15.19 17.14
CA LYS A 23 0.91 16.20 18.21
C LYS A 23 2.30 16.25 18.85
N MET A 24 2.91 15.09 19.11
CA MET A 24 4.27 15.01 19.67
C MET A 24 5.32 15.55 18.69
N LEU A 25 5.16 15.27 17.39
CA LEU A 25 5.99 15.83 16.33
C LEU A 25 5.89 17.35 16.28
N ALA A 26 4.67 17.91 16.29
CA ALA A 26 4.47 19.35 16.28
C ALA A 26 5.12 20.03 17.49
N LYS A 27 5.00 19.43 18.68
CA LYS A 27 5.67 19.91 19.89
C LYS A 27 7.20 19.85 19.76
N ALA A 28 7.75 18.74 19.27
CA ALA A 28 9.19 18.61 19.04
C ALA A 28 9.73 19.64 18.04
N MET A 29 8.96 19.98 17.01
CA MET A 29 9.31 21.04 16.06
C MET A 29 9.33 22.43 16.73
N GLN A 30 8.35 22.72 17.60
CA GLN A 30 8.31 23.97 18.37
C GLN A 30 9.48 24.09 19.35
N GLU A 31 9.90 22.97 19.94
CA GLU A 31 11.03 22.89 20.87
C GLU A 31 12.38 22.80 20.15
N HIS A 32 12.41 22.84 18.80
CA HIS A 32 13.61 22.66 17.97
C HIS A 32 14.41 21.38 18.32
N ASN A 33 13.71 20.34 18.76
CA ASN A 33 14.33 19.07 19.14
C ASN A 33 14.40 18.14 17.92
N GLU A 34 15.49 18.28 17.14
CA GLU A 34 15.67 17.57 15.88
C GLU A 34 15.64 16.05 16.00
N GLU A 35 16.20 15.51 17.09
CA GLU A 35 16.19 14.06 17.34
C GLU A 35 14.77 13.54 17.57
N ALA A 36 13.98 14.26 18.37
CA ALA A 36 12.57 13.91 18.58
C ALA A 36 11.74 14.08 17.29
N VAL A 37 12.02 15.11 16.48
CA VAL A 37 11.38 15.30 15.17
C VAL A 37 11.63 14.11 14.25
N LYS A 38 12.89 13.65 14.16
CA LYS A 38 13.25 12.47 13.35
C LYS A 38 12.53 11.22 13.85
N GLN A 39 12.54 10.97 15.15
CA GLN A 39 11.89 9.79 15.73
C GLN A 39 10.36 9.80 15.54
N TYR A 40 9.68 10.93 15.73
CA TYR A 40 8.23 11.00 15.57
C TYR A 40 7.79 10.97 14.11
N SER A 41 8.55 11.59 13.20
CA SER A 41 8.27 11.52 11.76
C SER A 41 8.39 10.08 11.23
N GLU A 42 9.41 9.33 11.64
CA GLU A 42 9.56 7.93 11.26
C GLU A 42 8.42 7.05 11.80
N LYS A 43 8.08 7.20 13.09
CA LYS A 43 6.93 6.49 13.70
C LYS A 43 5.62 6.81 12.99
N LEU A 44 5.42 8.06 12.57
CA LEU A 44 4.23 8.48 11.86
C LEU A 44 4.14 7.86 10.46
N ALA A 45 5.25 7.83 9.71
CA ALA A 45 5.33 7.20 8.40
C ALA A 45 5.02 5.69 8.49
N GLN A 46 5.60 4.99 9.48
CA GLN A 46 5.32 3.57 9.70
C GLN A 46 3.84 3.30 10.02
N ARG A 47 3.16 4.17 10.79
CA ARG A 47 1.74 4.00 11.12
C ARG A 47 0.85 4.26 9.90
N LYS A 48 1.13 5.31 9.12
CA LYS A 48 0.43 5.57 7.86
C LYS A 48 0.58 4.41 6.87
N GLY A 49 1.78 3.88 6.69
CA GLY A 49 2.00 2.73 5.81
C GLY A 49 1.19 1.49 6.21
N LYS A 50 1.06 1.21 7.52
CA LYS A 50 0.23 0.11 8.02
C LYS A 50 -1.26 0.35 7.80
N VAL A 51 -1.74 1.59 7.96
CA VAL A 51 -3.14 1.94 7.65
C VAL A 51 -3.41 1.73 6.16
N GLU A 52 -2.50 2.19 5.29
CA GLU A 52 -2.62 1.99 3.84
C GLU A 52 -2.67 0.52 3.45
N GLU A 53 -1.84 -0.33 4.06
CA GLU A 53 -1.86 -1.78 3.85
C GLU A 53 -3.21 -2.40 4.25
N LEU A 54 -3.74 -2.01 5.42
CA LEU A 54 -5.02 -2.55 5.90
C LEU A 54 -6.22 -2.05 5.07
N LEU A 55 -6.23 -0.78 4.67
CA LEU A 55 -7.24 -0.24 3.75
C LEU A 55 -7.19 -0.95 2.41
N TRP A 56 -5.99 -1.32 1.96
CA TRP A 56 -5.79 -2.09 0.75
C TRP A 56 -6.30 -3.54 0.89
N VAL A 57 -6.06 -4.20 2.03
CA VAL A 57 -6.66 -5.52 2.34
C VAL A 57 -8.20 -5.44 2.34
N LEU A 58 -8.78 -4.33 2.79
CA LEU A 58 -10.23 -4.10 2.75
C LEU A 58 -10.77 -3.73 1.36
N GLY A 59 -9.91 -3.45 0.38
CA GLY A 59 -10.35 -2.97 -0.94
C GLY A 59 -10.97 -1.56 -0.92
N VAL A 60 -10.76 -0.79 0.15
CA VAL A 60 -11.40 0.54 0.37
C VAL A 60 -10.57 1.68 -0.21
N LYS A 61 -9.52 1.41 -0.99
CA LYS A 61 -8.62 2.46 -1.46
C LYS A 61 -9.31 3.39 -2.48
N THR A 62 -9.75 4.56 -2.00
CA THR A 62 -10.13 5.72 -2.81
C THR A 62 -8.85 6.47 -3.21
N GLY A 63 -8.31 6.20 -4.38
CA GLY A 63 -7.20 6.98 -4.94
C GLY A 63 -6.18 6.10 -5.67
N GLN A 64 -6.48 5.82 -6.93
CA GLN A 64 -5.65 5.12 -7.92
C GLN A 64 -5.45 3.62 -7.65
N SER A 65 -6.05 2.82 -8.53
CA SER A 65 -5.89 1.36 -8.54
C SER A 65 -4.42 0.99 -8.73
N VAL A 66 -3.93 -0.01 -8.00
CA VAL A 66 -2.59 -0.56 -8.27
C VAL A 66 -2.52 -1.13 -9.68
N LEU A 67 -3.65 -1.60 -10.22
CA LEU A 67 -3.75 -2.10 -11.59
C LEU A 67 -3.41 -1.04 -12.64
N ASP A 68 -3.66 0.23 -12.33
CA ASP A 68 -3.43 1.36 -13.25
C ASP A 68 -2.03 1.99 -13.04
N THR A 69 -1.23 1.44 -12.12
CA THR A 69 0.16 1.89 -11.90
C THR A 69 1.04 1.40 -13.03
N LYS A 70 1.87 2.28 -13.60
CA LYS A 70 2.86 1.92 -14.60
C LYS A 70 4.09 1.33 -13.94
N ALA A 71 4.63 0.26 -14.52
CA ALA A 71 5.88 -0.35 -14.10
C ALA A 71 6.72 -0.72 -15.33
N ALA A 72 8.04 -0.63 -15.15
CA ALA A 72 9.00 -1.02 -16.18
C ALA A 72 9.12 -2.55 -16.22
N VAL A 73 9.04 -3.12 -17.43
CA VAL A 73 9.29 -4.54 -17.67
C VAL A 73 10.52 -4.65 -18.56
N PRO A 74 11.51 -5.50 -18.22
CA PRO A 74 12.73 -5.63 -19.02
C PRO A 74 12.41 -5.96 -20.49
N GLY A 75 13.03 -5.20 -21.39
CA GLY A 75 12.86 -5.36 -22.84
C GLY A 75 11.51 -4.88 -23.38
N ARG A 76 10.72 -4.13 -22.60
CA ARG A 76 9.41 -3.61 -23.02
C ARG A 76 9.23 -2.15 -22.59
N GLN A 77 8.27 -1.47 -23.22
CA GLN A 77 7.82 -0.16 -22.78
C GLN A 77 7.14 -0.27 -21.41
N GLU A 78 7.18 0.81 -20.63
CA GLU A 78 6.37 0.93 -19.41
C GLU A 78 4.91 0.58 -19.70
N MET A 79 4.36 -0.28 -18.85
CA MET A 79 3.02 -0.83 -19.00
C MET A 79 2.33 -0.87 -17.64
N THR A 80 1.01 -0.95 -17.65
CA THR A 80 0.25 -0.96 -16.41
C THR A 80 0.41 -2.33 -15.72
N VAL A 81 0.25 -2.37 -14.39
CA VAL A 81 0.25 -3.64 -13.65
C VAL A 81 -0.81 -4.60 -14.18
N ARG A 82 -1.94 -4.08 -14.69
CA ARG A 82 -2.96 -4.87 -15.39
C ARG A 82 -2.38 -5.62 -16.60
N ASP A 83 -1.68 -4.90 -17.48
CA ASP A 83 -1.06 -5.49 -18.68
C ASP A 83 -0.01 -6.53 -18.30
N ILE A 84 0.78 -6.26 -17.25
CA ILE A 84 1.80 -7.19 -16.74
C ILE A 84 1.15 -8.48 -16.23
N LEU A 85 0.04 -8.35 -15.49
CA LEU A 85 -0.71 -9.51 -15.00
C LEU A 85 -1.27 -10.35 -16.15
N ASP A 86 -1.75 -9.73 -17.22
CA ASP A 86 -2.28 -10.45 -18.37
C ASP A 86 -1.15 -11.18 -19.13
N LEU A 87 0.01 -10.56 -19.29
CA LEU A 87 1.19 -11.23 -19.86
C LEU A 87 1.68 -12.42 -19.01
N LEU A 88 1.60 -12.31 -17.68
CA LEU A 88 1.91 -13.42 -16.76
C LEU A 88 0.90 -14.56 -16.90
N LYS A 89 -0.40 -14.25 -17.01
CA LYS A 89 -1.45 -15.27 -17.25
C LYS A 89 -1.27 -16.00 -18.58
N GLU A 90 -0.86 -15.26 -19.62
CA GLU A 90 -0.57 -15.82 -20.94
C GLU A 90 0.78 -16.57 -21.00
N GLY A 91 1.58 -16.56 -19.93
CA GLY A 91 2.90 -17.20 -19.88
C GLY A 91 3.95 -16.51 -20.76
N ARG A 92 3.71 -15.27 -21.20
CA ARG A 92 4.63 -14.50 -22.07
C ARG A 92 5.81 -13.91 -21.32
N ILE A 93 5.70 -13.79 -20.00
CA ILE A 93 6.75 -13.38 -19.07
C ILE A 93 6.63 -14.22 -17.79
N LYS A 94 7.70 -14.32 -17.01
CA LYS A 94 7.68 -14.92 -15.67
C LYS A 94 7.82 -13.84 -14.62
N MET A 95 7.37 -14.14 -13.40
CA MET A 95 7.47 -13.24 -12.26
C MET A 95 8.93 -12.92 -11.91
N ASP A 96 9.82 -13.89 -12.10
CA ASP A 96 11.25 -13.77 -11.82
C ASP A 96 11.97 -12.87 -12.84
N ASP A 97 11.35 -12.61 -14.00
CA ASP A 97 11.87 -11.69 -15.01
C ASP A 97 11.64 -10.22 -14.62
N LEU A 98 10.87 -9.95 -13.56
CA LEU A 98 10.54 -8.60 -13.08
C LEU A 98 11.47 -8.18 -11.93
N ALA A 99 11.78 -6.89 -11.87
CA ALA A 99 12.48 -6.31 -10.72
C ALA A 99 11.67 -6.48 -9.41
N LEU A 100 12.35 -6.54 -8.26
CA LEU A 100 11.72 -6.88 -6.97
C LEU A 100 10.60 -5.91 -6.56
N ASP A 101 10.76 -4.63 -6.88
CA ASP A 101 9.77 -3.57 -6.68
C ASP A 101 8.54 -3.78 -7.57
N VAL A 102 8.76 -4.11 -8.85
CA VAL A 102 7.70 -4.45 -9.81
C VAL A 102 6.98 -5.73 -9.40
N GLN A 103 7.70 -6.74 -8.91
CA GLN A 103 7.10 -7.95 -8.36
C GLN A 103 6.17 -7.64 -7.18
N ALA A 104 6.58 -6.76 -6.27
CA ALA A 104 5.73 -6.35 -5.16
C ALA A 104 4.47 -5.63 -5.64
N LEU A 105 4.58 -4.76 -6.65
CA LEU A 105 3.46 -4.08 -7.29
C LEU A 105 2.50 -5.05 -7.98
N VAL A 106 3.03 -6.03 -8.71
CA VAL A 106 2.22 -7.04 -9.42
C VAL A 106 1.50 -7.96 -8.45
N ARG A 107 2.15 -8.39 -7.35
CA ARG A 107 1.48 -9.16 -6.28
C ARG A 107 0.33 -8.36 -5.65
N LYS A 108 0.54 -7.05 -5.46
CA LYS A 108 -0.52 -6.15 -5.04
C LYS A 108 -1.63 -6.08 -6.10
N GLY A 109 -1.34 -5.74 -7.36
CA GLY A 109 -2.34 -5.73 -8.42
C GLY A 109 -3.17 -7.03 -8.51
N ALA A 110 -2.54 -8.19 -8.38
CA ALA A 110 -3.22 -9.48 -8.39
C ALA A 110 -4.24 -9.64 -7.25
N LEU A 111 -3.88 -9.22 -6.03
CA LEU A 111 -4.80 -9.30 -4.89
C LEU A 111 -5.95 -8.30 -5.03
N GLU A 112 -5.68 -7.10 -5.56
CA GLU A 112 -6.70 -6.09 -5.81
C GLU A 112 -7.73 -6.59 -6.83
N ALA A 113 -7.28 -7.14 -7.97
CA ALA A 113 -8.17 -7.74 -8.97
C ALA A 113 -9.02 -8.88 -8.38
N LYS A 114 -8.41 -9.72 -7.52
CA LYS A 114 -9.11 -10.81 -6.83
C LYS A 114 -10.16 -10.30 -5.84
N ASN A 115 -9.87 -9.25 -5.10
CA ASN A 115 -10.80 -8.65 -4.15
C ASN A 115 -11.96 -7.97 -4.88
N ALA A 116 -11.70 -7.27 -6.00
CA ALA A 116 -12.74 -6.68 -6.83
C ALA A 116 -13.76 -7.73 -7.33
N MET A 117 -13.29 -8.90 -7.79
CA MET A 117 -14.17 -10.00 -8.21
C MET A 117 -15.03 -10.57 -7.07
N ARG A 118 -14.52 -10.56 -5.82
CA ARG A 118 -15.26 -11.04 -4.65
C ARG A 118 -16.38 -10.12 -4.18
N HIS A 119 -16.35 -8.84 -4.53
CA HIS A 119 -17.38 -7.89 -4.16
C HIS A 119 -18.50 -7.75 -5.21
N THR A 120 -18.34 -8.36 -6.39
CA THR A 120 -19.33 -8.37 -7.49
C THR A 120 -20.17 -9.65 -7.57
N THR A 121 -20.03 -10.57 -6.61
CA THR A 121 -20.78 -11.84 -6.54
C THR A 121 -21.51 -11.95 -5.21
#